data_AF-A0A529QPC0-F1
#
_entry.id   AF-A0A529QPC0-F1
#
_cell.length_a   1.000
_cell.length_b   1.000
_cell.length_c   1.000
_cell.angle_alpha   90.00
_cell.angle_beta   90.00
_cell.angle_gamma   90.00
#
_symmetry.space_group_name_H-M   'P 1'
#
loop_
_entity.id
_entity.type
_entity.pdbx_description
1 polymer ?
#
loop_
_entity_poly.entity_id
_entity_poly.type
_entity_poly.pdbx_seq_one_letter_code
_entity_poly.pdbx_strand_id
1 'polypeptide(L)' 'ADLAAGHAGLASETGAALGANPVPLVIPCHRILAAGGKIGGFSAPGGSATKEKMLAMEGVRVGPPPAAQASFGF' A
#
# COMPACT_ATOMS: atom_id res chain seq x y z
N ALA A 1 -10.52 -13.01 9.20
CA ALA A 1 -9.27 -12.68 9.92
C ALA A 1 -9.57 -11.47 10.79
N ASP A 2 -9.66 -11.65 12.10
CA ASP A 2 -9.85 -10.56 13.06
C ASP A 2 -8.51 -9.86 13.29
N LEU A 3 -8.14 -8.94 12.38
CA LEU A 3 -7.00 -8.07 12.59
C LEU A 3 -7.46 -6.78 13.26
N ALA A 4 -7.04 -6.56 14.51
CA ALA A 4 -7.30 -5.33 15.26
C ALA A 4 -6.05 -4.45 15.35
N ALA A 5 -6.22 -3.15 15.20
CA ALA A 5 -5.15 -2.17 15.37
C ALA A 5 -4.60 -2.15 16.81
N GLY A 6 -3.40 -1.60 16.99
CA GLY A 6 -2.77 -1.42 18.31
C GLY A 6 -1.79 -2.53 18.73
N HIS A 7 -1.54 -3.53 17.87
CA HIS A 7 -0.62 -4.62 18.15
C HIS A 7 0.67 -4.47 17.34
N ALA A 8 1.81 -4.46 18.03
CA ALA A 8 3.12 -4.49 17.38
C ALA A 8 3.38 -5.86 16.72
N GLY A 9 4.19 -5.89 15.67
CA GLY A 9 4.62 -7.12 15.01
C GLY A 9 3.70 -7.67 13.91
N LEU A 10 2.51 -7.09 13.70
CA LEU A 10 1.52 -7.58 12.71
C LEU A 10 1.65 -6.92 11.33
N ALA A 11 2.88 -6.63 10.89
CA ALA A 11 3.10 -5.89 9.64
C ALA A 11 2.65 -6.67 8.40
N SER A 12 2.84 -7.99 8.38
CA SER A 12 2.46 -8.86 7.26
C SER A 12 0.94 -8.98 7.16
N GLU A 13 0.29 -9.24 8.29
CA GLU A 13 -1.16 -9.35 8.43
C GLU A 13 -1.84 -8.03 8.09
N THR A 14 -1.25 -6.90 8.49
CA THR A 14 -1.72 -5.57 8.08
C THR A 14 -1.64 -5.42 6.56
N GLY A 15 -0.52 -5.81 5.94
CA GLY A 15 -0.41 -5.83 4.48
C GLY A 15 -1.48 -6.68 3.79
N ALA A 16 -1.75 -7.88 4.32
CA ALA A 16 -2.78 -8.77 3.80
C ALA A 16 -4.19 -8.18 3.95
N ALA A 17 -4.51 -7.58 5.10
CA ALA A 17 -5.80 -6.91 5.32
C ALA A 17 -6.00 -5.72 4.38
N LEU A 18 -4.94 -4.93 4.13
CA LEU A 18 -4.98 -3.83 3.17
C LEU A 18 -5.11 -4.33 1.73
N GLY A 19 -4.48 -5.46 1.39
CA GLY A 19 -4.61 -6.11 0.09
C GLY A 19 -6.03 -6.62 -0.18
N ALA A 20 -6.71 -7.08 0.87
CA ALA A 20 -8.10 -7.54 0.82
C ALA A 20 -9.15 -6.41 0.82
N ASN A 21 -8.73 -5.15 0.76
CA ASN A 21 -9.64 -4.00 0.74
C ASN A 21 -10.48 -3.99 -0.56
N PRO A 22 -11.83 -4.12 -0.47
CA PRO A 22 -12.70 -4.16 -1.64
C PRO A 22 -12.86 -2.79 -2.33
N VAL A 23 -12.52 -1.68 -1.65
CA VAL A 23 -12.69 -0.32 -2.18
C VAL A 23 -11.44 0.55 -1.93
N PRO A 24 -10.33 0.30 -2.66
CA PRO A 24 -9.00 0.91 -2.43
C PRO A 24 -8.89 2.43 -2.64
N LEU A 25 -9.95 3.09 -3.12
CA LEU A 25 -10.00 4.55 -3.27
C LEU A 25 -10.76 5.24 -2.13
N VAL A 26 -11.86 4.65 -1.66
CA VAL A 26 -12.68 5.20 -0.57
C VAL A 26 -11.99 4.98 0.76
N ILE A 27 -11.45 3.77 0.96
CA ILE A 27 -10.55 3.48 2.08
C ILE A 27 -9.14 3.82 1.60
N PRO A 28 -8.48 4.84 2.18
CA PRO A 28 -7.22 5.40 1.65
C PRO A 28 -6.01 4.51 1.97
N CYS A 29 -6.04 3.24 1.57
CA CYS A 29 -4.96 2.28 1.83
C CYS A 29 -3.67 2.64 1.07
N HIS A 30 -3.75 3.51 0.05
CA HIS A 30 -2.58 4.08 -0.64
C HIS A 30 -1.72 4.97 0.27
N ARG A 31 -2.26 5.48 1.39
CA ARG A 31 -1.51 6.32 2.35
C ARG A 31 -0.58 5.55 3.28
N ILE A 32 -0.70 4.22 3.34
CA ILE A 32 0.13 3.40 4.23
C ILE A 32 1.45 3.06 3.53
N LEU A 33 2.57 3.46 4.13
CA LEU A 33 3.90 3.22 3.59
C LEU A 33 4.61 2.06 4.31
N ALA A 34 5.61 1.48 3.64
CA ALA A 34 6.50 0.53 4.28
C ALA A 34 7.48 1.25 5.21
N ALA A 35 8.16 0.48 6.07
CA ALA A 35 9.15 1.01 7.00
C ALA A 35 10.22 1.85 6.27
N GLY A 36 10.61 2.97 6.89
CA GLY A 36 11.57 3.91 6.32
C GLY A 36 11.00 4.78 5.19
N GLY A 37 9.68 4.93 5.09
CA GLY A 37 9.03 5.80 4.09
C GLY A 37 9.07 5.23 2.67
N LYS A 38 9.38 3.95 2.52
CA LYS A 38 9.43 3.28 1.23
C LYS A 38 8.02 3.04 0.71
N ILE A 39 7.89 3.09 -0.61
CA ILE A 39 6.66 2.65 -1.24
C ILE A 39 6.51 1.14 -1.02
N GLY A 40 5.33 0.74 -0.56
CA GLY A 40 4.97 -0.68 -0.37
C GLY A 40 4.08 -1.17 -1.52
N GLY A 41 3.68 -2.44 -1.45
CA GLY A 41 2.70 -3.01 -2.38
C GLY A 41 1.35 -2.29 -2.36
N PHE A 42 0.56 -2.53 -3.41
CA PHE A 42 -0.78 -1.99 -3.57
C PHE A 42 -1.64 -2.95 -4.38
N SER A 43 -2.90 -3.14 -3.98
CA SER A 43 -3.82 -4.12 -4.58
C SER A 43 -4.53 -3.62 -5.83
N ALA A 44 -4.55 -2.31 -6.10
CA ALA A 44 -5.19 -1.79 -7.30
C ALA A 44 -4.35 -2.10 -8.56
N PRO A 45 -4.99 -2.18 -9.76
CA PRO A 45 -4.27 -2.32 -11.02
C PRO A 45 -3.14 -1.30 -11.17
N GLY A 46 -1.98 -1.75 -11.64
CA GLY A 46 -0.75 -0.95 -11.69
C GLY A 46 0.04 -0.88 -10.38
N GLY A 47 -0.40 -1.61 -9.35
CA GLY A 47 0.38 -1.89 -8.14
C GLY A 47 0.95 -0.64 -7.47
N SER A 48 2.20 -0.73 -7.02
CA SER A 48 2.85 0.40 -6.34
C SER A 48 3.02 1.63 -7.24
N ALA A 49 3.07 1.50 -8.58
CA ALA A 49 3.12 2.67 -9.46
C ALA A 49 1.79 3.46 -9.41
N THR A 50 0.65 2.79 -9.27
CA THR A 50 -0.64 3.46 -9.04
C THR A 50 -0.65 4.17 -7.69
N LYS A 51 -0.12 3.52 -6.65
CA LYS A 51 0.02 4.12 -5.31
C LYS A 51 0.91 5.37 -5.32
N GLU A 52 2.03 5.33 -6.05
CA GLU A 52 2.92 6.47 -6.24
C GLU A 52 2.19 7.66 -6.86
N LYS A 53 1.45 7.43 -7.94
CA LYS A 53 0.66 8.47 -8.61
C LYS A 53 -0.40 9.05 -7.67
N MET A 54 -1.08 8.23 -6.88
CA MET A 54 -2.06 8.68 -5.90
C MET A 54 -1.43 9.56 -4.82
N LEU A 55 -0.30 9.14 -4.26
CA LEU A 55 0.45 9.95 -3.30
C LEU A 55 0.93 11.27 -3.91
N ALA A 56 1.38 11.24 -5.16
CA ALA A 56 1.81 12.45 -5.89
C ALA A 56 0.65 13.44 -6.09
N MET A 57 -0.58 12.96 -6.38
CA MET A 57 -1.78 13.80 -6.45
C MET A 57 -2.14 14.44 -5.10
N GLU A 58 -1.79 13.79 -3.99
CA GLU A 58 -1.91 14.34 -2.63
C GLU A 58 -0.71 15.23 -2.22
N GLY A 59 0.26 15.45 -3.11
CA GLY A 59 1.47 16.25 -2.85
C GLY A 59 2.57 15.51 -2.08
N VAL A 60 2.43 14.20 -1.87
CA VAL A 60 3.43 13.36 -1.18
C VAL A 60 4.43 12.81 -2.20
N ARG A 61 5.71 13.14 -2.03
CA ARG A 61 6.79 12.58 -2.84
C ARG A 61 7.39 11.36 -2.16
N VAL A 62 7.19 10.19 -2.76
CA VAL A 62 7.90 8.96 -2.45
C VAL A 62 8.85 8.62 -3.59
N GLY A 63 9.98 7.97 -3.29
CA GLY A 63 10.88 7.49 -4.33
C GLY A 63 10.21 6.42 -5.20
N PRO A 64 10.69 6.23 -6.44
CA PRO A 64 10.08 5.28 -7.37
C PRO A 64 10.09 3.87 -6.78
N PRO A 65 9.04 3.07 -7.03
CA PRO A 65 9.00 1.71 -6.54
C PRO A 65 10.15 0.88 -7.12
N PRO A 66 10.79 0.02 -6.31
CA PRO A 66 11.66 -1.02 -6.83
C PRO A 66 10.90 -1.85 -7.88
N ALA A 67 11.61 -2.33 -8.90
CA ALA A 67 11.03 -3.09 -10.01
C ALA A 67 10.15 -4.26 -9.56
N ALA A 68 10.52 -4.94 -8.46
CA ALA A 68 9.77 -6.04 -7.88
C ALA A 68 8.39 -5.66 -7.32
N GLN A 69 8.11 -4.37 -7.10
CA GLN A 69 6.86 -3.88 -6.49
C GLN A 69 5.93 -3.20 -7.50
N ALA A 70 6.42 -2.89 -8.70
CA ALA A 70 5.71 -2.10 -9.71
C ALA A 70 4.45 -2.82 -10.27
N SER A 71 4.45 -4.16 -10.28
CA SER A 71 3.30 -4.93 -10.73
C SER A 71 3.24 -6.27 -9.98
N PHE A 72 2.35 -6.37 -9.01
CA PHE A 72 1.83 -7.67 -8.61
C PHE A 72 0.54 -7.87 -9.39
N GLY A 73 0.54 -8.87 -10.27
CA GLY A 73 -0.67 -9.33 -10.93
C GLY A 73 -1.52 -10.07 -9.90
N PHE A 74 -2.74 -9.60 -9.70
CA PHE A 74 -3.86 -10.44 -9.29
C PHE A 74 -4.80 -10.50 -10.49
#